data_AF-A0A7Y2IUC4-F1
#
_entry.id   AF-A0A7Y2IUC4-F1
#
_cell.length_a   1.000
_cell.length_b   1.000
_cell.length_c   1.000
_cell.angle_alpha   90.00
_cell.angle_beta   90.00
_cell.angle_gamma   90.00
#
_symmetry.space_group_name_H-M   'P 1'
#
loop_
_entity.id
_entity.type
_entity.pdbx_description
1 polymer ?
#
loop_
_entity_poly.entity_id
_entity_poly.type
_entity_poly.pdbx_seq_one_letter_code
_entity_poly.pdbx_strand_id
1 'polypeptide(L)'
;QLVGAVPLDPFYLFLVPPLLSAAPWLTLVGLGVVVAAGGLIPWALRRGDPEPVAIDPDHCPGCELCVIDCPYDALVMEGELAVVDPQACVACGICIGSCSFGAMALPGFEPALPPDPAGRDVVIACQRHLRLAQLPESVATVEVTCAGMVNPLTIGSLLSAGAASVEVVGCPPADCAYGLGNEILAERLAGERSPRMQRKWDGAVTQDWVPPTELASAVRTPGAHRIADSDVVPRQPWRLAGTIAVVALSIGLAVLATNAPFDQGRQDSEIVVLVEHVPGAQIAGQSGPTGIAGADVEVAVVVDGEAFVVAASDGGDAAGGVVGIVTVPVESGTRAVRVELSEGSASPTVIVDRIIELGPGERLVVEARDLPPPASAELGERLFFESSLGRNVGCVICHSVRPGDDGVGPSLAGIATTASSRVPELTAEQYLRESILEPTAYVVEGYLEGQMLGGYEETLTERELDSLIAYLLTLEE
;
A
#
# COMPACT_ATOMS: atom_id res chain seq x y z
N GLN A 1 -13.99 24.56 29.93
CA GLN A 1 -12.91 25.56 30.05
C GLN A 1 -11.93 25.28 28.94
N LEU A 2 -12.05 26.00 27.82
CA LEU A 2 -11.09 25.84 26.72
C LEU A 2 -9.76 26.44 27.15
N VAL A 3 -8.69 25.69 26.92
CA VAL A 3 -7.33 26.01 27.38
C VAL A 3 -6.86 27.25 26.62
N GLY A 4 -6.75 28.39 27.30
CA GLY A 4 -6.37 29.68 26.70
C GLY A 4 -4.92 29.76 26.18
N ALA A 5 -4.13 28.69 26.34
CA ALA A 5 -2.79 28.56 25.77
C ALA A 5 -2.49 27.07 25.54
N VAL A 6 -2.19 26.69 24.30
CA VAL A 6 -1.68 25.35 24.00
C VAL A 6 -0.16 25.46 23.86
N PRO A 7 0.63 24.71 24.64
CA PRO A 7 2.07 24.66 24.43
C PRO A 7 2.33 24.06 23.04
N LEU A 8 2.94 24.85 22.15
CA LEU A 8 3.41 24.32 20.87
C LEU A 8 4.57 23.39 21.15
N ASP A 9 4.39 22.11 20.84
CA ASP A 9 5.47 21.13 20.91
C ASP A 9 6.49 21.45 19.81
N PRO A 10 7.71 21.92 20.13
CA PRO A 10 8.69 22.27 19.12
C PRO A 10 9.17 21.06 18.33
N PHE A 11 8.97 19.82 18.80
CA PHE A 11 9.30 18.63 18.02
C PHE A 11 8.31 18.43 16.87
N TYR A 12 7.00 18.60 17.11
CA TYR A 12 5.96 18.42 16.09
C TYR A 12 5.63 19.70 15.32
N LEU A 13 5.89 20.88 15.90
CA LEU A 13 5.44 22.18 15.40
C LEU A 13 6.61 23.17 15.20
N PHE A 14 7.87 22.71 15.04
CA PHE A 14 9.04 23.59 14.79
C PHE A 14 8.88 24.52 13.59
N LEU A 15 8.08 24.12 12.59
CA LEU A 15 7.80 24.91 11.39
C LEU A 15 6.74 25.99 11.61
N VAL A 16 5.91 25.88 12.65
CA VAL A 16 4.76 26.78 12.86
C VAL A 16 5.19 28.21 13.23
N PRO A 17 6.09 28.45 14.21
CA PRO A 17 6.53 29.81 14.52
C PRO A 17 7.13 30.60 13.34
N PRO A 18 8.02 30.04 12.51
CA PRO A 18 8.52 30.78 11.35
C PRO A 18 7.48 30.95 10.23
N LEU A 19 6.53 30.01 10.08
CA LEU A 19 5.38 30.15 9.17
C LEU A 19 4.34 31.19 9.64
N LEU A 20 4.34 31.55 10.92
CA LEU A 20 3.52 32.62 11.47
C LEU A 20 4.26 33.97 11.56
N SER A 21 5.51 34.03 11.07
CA SER A 21 6.31 35.27 11.05
C SER A 21 5.86 36.24 9.95
N ALA A 22 6.40 37.46 9.95
CA ALA A 22 6.09 38.47 8.93
C ALA A 22 6.53 38.08 7.49
N ALA A 23 7.29 37.00 7.33
CA ALA A 23 7.82 36.55 6.03
C ALA A 23 7.81 35.02 5.89
N PRO A 24 6.62 34.38 5.89
CA PRO A 24 6.50 32.91 5.87
C PRO A 24 7.04 32.28 4.57
N TRP A 25 7.09 33.06 3.49
CA TRP A 25 7.64 32.66 2.21
C TRP A 25 9.13 32.31 2.29
N LEU A 26 9.93 32.95 3.15
CA LEU A 26 11.35 32.62 3.34
C LEU A 26 11.53 31.21 3.90
N THR A 27 10.66 30.83 4.84
CA THR A 27 10.65 29.50 5.45
C THR A 27 10.30 28.43 4.42
N LEU A 28 9.28 28.69 3.60
CA LEU A 28 8.87 27.77 2.53
C LEU A 28 9.94 27.62 1.45
N VAL A 29 10.60 28.72 1.05
CA VAL A 29 11.73 28.68 0.10
C VAL A 29 12.91 27.92 0.69
N GLY A 30 13.26 28.16 1.95
CA GLY A 30 14.33 27.44 2.64
C GLY A 30 14.06 25.93 2.71
N LEU A 31 12.84 25.54 3.06
CA LEU A 31 12.42 24.13 3.06
C LEU A 31 12.47 23.53 1.65
N GLY A 32 11.99 24.26 0.65
CA GLY A 32 12.06 23.86 -0.76
C GLY A 32 13.49 23.65 -1.24
N VAL A 33 14.43 24.50 -0.84
CA VAL A 33 15.86 24.34 -1.15
C VAL A 33 16.44 23.11 -0.47
N VAL A 34 16.10 22.84 0.80
CA VAL A 34 16.59 21.64 1.52
C VAL A 34 16.04 20.36 0.88
N VAL A 35 14.75 20.33 0.53
CA VAL A 35 14.12 19.19 -0.14
C VAL A 35 14.70 19.00 -1.54
N ALA A 36 14.87 20.07 -2.32
CA ALA A 36 15.49 20.01 -3.64
C ALA A 36 16.95 19.56 -3.57
N ALA A 37 17.73 20.10 -2.63
CA ALA A 37 19.10 19.65 -2.39
C ALA A 37 19.12 18.17 -1.99
N GLY A 38 18.24 17.75 -1.07
CA GLY A 38 18.08 16.36 -0.66
C GLY A 38 17.72 15.42 -1.81
N GLY A 39 16.82 15.83 -2.71
CA GLY A 39 16.43 15.08 -3.90
C GLY A 39 17.53 15.03 -4.97
N LEU A 40 18.43 16.01 -4.99
CA LEU A 40 19.59 16.04 -5.88
C LEU A 40 20.78 15.22 -5.34
N ILE A 41 20.85 14.94 -4.02
CA ILE A 41 21.92 14.14 -3.41
C ILE A 41 22.06 12.75 -4.07
N PRO A 42 20.99 11.96 -4.29
CA PRO A 42 21.10 10.66 -4.98
C PRO A 42 21.70 10.76 -6.39
N TRP A 43 21.40 11.83 -7.14
CA TRP A 43 21.95 12.03 -8.49
C TRP A 43 23.38 12.57 -8.45
N ALA A 44 23.71 13.45 -7.51
CA ALA A 44 25.05 13.99 -7.31
C ALA A 44 26.04 12.95 -6.73
N LEU A 45 25.53 11.99 -5.96
CA LEU A 45 26.29 10.86 -5.39
C LEU A 45 26.08 9.55 -6.17
N ARG A 46 25.42 9.58 -7.33
CA ARG A 46 25.26 8.39 -8.18
C ARG A 46 26.66 7.88 -8.53
N ARG A 47 27.01 6.72 -7.98
CA ARG A 47 28.13 5.92 -8.48
C ARG A 47 27.73 5.38 -9.85
N GLY A 48 28.68 5.28 -10.77
CA GLY A 48 28.43 4.68 -12.08
C GLY A 48 27.85 3.27 -11.92
N ASP A 49 26.94 2.91 -12.81
CA ASP A 49 26.35 1.58 -12.81
C ASP A 49 27.47 0.54 -13.00
N PRO A 50 27.51 -0.53 -12.19
CA PRO A 50 28.53 -1.54 -12.33
C PRO A 50 28.34 -2.27 -13.66
N GLU A 51 29.46 -2.72 -14.26
CA GLU A 51 29.38 -3.47 -15.51
C GLU A 51 28.64 -4.81 -15.26
N PRO A 52 27.61 -5.15 -16.05
CA PRO A 52 26.84 -6.37 -15.86
C PRO A 52 27.70 -7.64 -15.98
N VAL A 53 27.19 -8.76 -15.44
CA VAL A 53 27.88 -10.05 -15.59
C VAL A 53 27.96 -10.43 -17.08
N ALA A 54 29.13 -10.88 -17.52
CA ALA A 54 29.32 -11.41 -18.86
C ALA A 54 29.04 -12.92 -18.87
N ILE A 55 28.39 -13.40 -19.93
CA ILE A 55 28.06 -14.82 -20.13
C ILE A 55 28.81 -15.34 -21.35
N ASP A 56 29.54 -16.43 -21.17
CA ASP A 56 30.22 -17.15 -22.25
C ASP A 56 29.26 -18.20 -22.85
N PRO A 57 28.81 -18.04 -24.11
CA PRO A 57 27.88 -18.96 -24.74
C PRO A 57 28.45 -20.36 -24.97
N ASP A 58 29.77 -20.50 -25.09
CA ASP A 58 30.40 -21.80 -25.36
C ASP A 58 30.43 -22.69 -24.10
N HIS A 59 30.35 -22.09 -22.92
CA HIS A 59 30.36 -22.78 -21.63
C HIS A 59 28.98 -22.81 -20.96
N CYS A 60 27.95 -22.19 -21.53
CA CYS A 60 26.61 -22.14 -20.96
C CYS A 60 25.76 -23.35 -21.41
N PRO A 61 25.35 -24.26 -20.49
CA PRO A 61 24.54 -25.42 -20.87
C PRO A 61 23.04 -25.20 -20.74
N GLY A 62 22.58 -23.96 -20.46
CA GLY A 62 21.15 -23.67 -20.34
C GLY A 62 20.45 -24.27 -19.11
N CYS A 63 21.17 -24.53 -18.00
CA CYS A 63 20.60 -25.21 -16.81
C CYS A 63 19.74 -24.34 -15.87
N GLU A 64 19.57 -23.05 -16.17
CA GLU A 64 18.69 -22.10 -15.48
C GLU A 64 19.00 -21.77 -14.00
N LEU A 65 19.96 -22.42 -13.34
CA LEU A 65 20.29 -22.17 -11.93
C LEU A 65 20.61 -20.69 -11.63
N CYS A 66 21.27 -20.02 -12.58
CA CYS A 66 21.61 -18.60 -12.46
C CYS A 66 20.39 -17.68 -12.50
N VAL A 67 19.33 -18.06 -13.22
CA VAL A 67 18.05 -17.35 -13.28
C VAL A 67 17.33 -17.52 -11.96
N ILE A 68 17.24 -18.76 -11.45
CA ILE A 68 16.59 -19.10 -10.17
C ILE A 68 17.23 -18.39 -8.99
N ASP A 69 18.56 -18.24 -9.00
CA ASP A 69 19.30 -17.66 -7.87
C ASP A 69 19.48 -16.13 -7.97
N CYS A 70 18.99 -15.47 -9.04
CA CYS A 70 19.14 -14.03 -9.20
C CYS A 70 18.11 -13.27 -8.33
N PRO A 71 18.51 -12.53 -7.27
CA PRO A 71 17.56 -11.81 -6.44
C PRO A 71 17.05 -10.50 -7.08
N TYR A 72 17.50 -10.19 -8.29
CA TYR A 72 17.18 -8.96 -9.02
C TYR A 72 16.44 -9.24 -10.32
N ASP A 73 16.10 -10.51 -10.61
CA ASP A 73 15.47 -10.94 -11.88
C ASP A 73 16.22 -10.43 -13.12
N ALA A 74 17.55 -10.25 -13.01
CA ALA A 74 18.39 -9.68 -14.05
C ALA A 74 18.84 -10.69 -15.11
N LEU A 75 18.38 -11.94 -15.03
CA LEU A 75 18.76 -13.02 -15.93
C LEU A 75 17.50 -13.71 -16.45
N VAL A 76 17.44 -13.94 -17.76
CA VAL A 76 16.37 -14.67 -18.42
C VAL A 76 16.96 -15.67 -19.40
N MET A 77 16.19 -16.69 -19.78
CA MET A 77 16.59 -17.64 -20.82
C MET A 77 16.07 -17.15 -22.18
N GLU A 78 16.98 -16.99 -23.14
CA GLU A 78 16.66 -16.80 -24.56
C GLU A 78 17.09 -18.05 -25.33
N GLY A 79 16.12 -18.95 -25.58
CA GLY A 79 16.43 -20.27 -26.09
C GLY A 79 17.19 -21.11 -25.06
N GLU A 80 18.39 -21.58 -25.41
CA GLU A 80 19.25 -22.38 -24.53
C GLU A 80 20.31 -21.54 -23.80
N LEU A 81 20.34 -20.23 -24.02
CA LEU A 81 21.36 -19.33 -23.48
C LEU A 81 20.75 -18.38 -22.42
N ALA A 82 21.45 -18.22 -21.30
CA ALA A 82 21.13 -17.19 -20.33
C ALA A 82 21.56 -15.81 -20.86
N VAL A 83 20.69 -14.82 -20.74
CA VAL A 83 20.91 -13.43 -21.15
C VAL A 83 20.69 -12.50 -19.96
N VAL A 84 21.55 -11.50 -19.81
CA VAL A 84 21.52 -10.53 -18.72
C VAL A 84 20.78 -9.25 -19.13
N ASP A 85 19.92 -8.72 -18.26
CA ASP A 85 19.40 -7.36 -18.34
C ASP A 85 20.40 -6.39 -17.66
N PRO A 86 21.07 -5.51 -18.43
CA PRO A 86 22.02 -4.55 -17.89
C PRO A 86 21.42 -3.56 -16.89
N GLN A 87 20.11 -3.29 -16.95
CA GLN A 87 19.47 -2.30 -16.09
C GLN A 87 19.07 -2.88 -14.72
N ALA A 88 18.87 -4.19 -14.64
CA ALA A 88 18.56 -4.88 -13.39
C ALA A 88 19.82 -5.43 -12.69
N CYS A 89 20.89 -5.69 -13.45
CA CYS A 89 22.11 -6.29 -12.90
C CYS A 89 22.89 -5.33 -11.99
N VAL A 90 23.08 -5.70 -10.72
CA VAL A 90 23.90 -4.94 -9.76
C VAL A 90 25.31 -5.51 -9.56
N ALA A 91 25.75 -6.41 -10.44
CA ALA A 91 27.08 -7.05 -10.40
C ALA A 91 27.43 -7.75 -9.07
N CYS A 92 26.44 -8.35 -8.40
CA CYS A 92 26.65 -9.03 -7.11
C CYS A 92 27.43 -10.35 -7.21
N GLY A 93 27.50 -10.97 -8.39
CA GLY A 93 28.22 -12.21 -8.65
C GLY A 93 27.54 -13.50 -8.15
N ILE A 94 26.32 -13.46 -7.58
CA ILE A 94 25.63 -14.66 -7.06
C ILE A 94 25.47 -15.74 -8.14
N CYS A 95 25.17 -15.33 -9.37
CA CYS A 95 25.04 -16.22 -10.53
C CYS A 95 26.36 -16.94 -10.90
N ILE A 96 27.52 -16.32 -10.64
CA ILE A 96 28.84 -16.96 -10.79
C ILE A 96 28.98 -18.10 -9.78
N GLY A 97 28.50 -17.89 -8.55
CA GLY A 97 28.42 -18.94 -7.54
C GLY A 97 27.46 -20.08 -7.90
N SER A 98 26.40 -19.79 -8.67
CA SER A 98 25.46 -20.79 -9.20
C SER A 98 26.02 -21.59 -10.37
N CYS A 99 26.90 -20.98 -11.18
CA CYS A 99 27.39 -21.58 -12.41
C CYS A 99 28.55 -22.56 -12.16
N SER A 100 28.28 -23.86 -12.20
CA SER A 100 29.33 -24.90 -12.12
C SER A 100 30.14 -25.09 -13.41
N PHE A 101 29.79 -24.40 -14.49
CA PHE A 101 30.40 -24.56 -15.81
C PHE A 101 31.40 -23.46 -16.17
N GLY A 102 31.56 -22.45 -15.31
CA GLY A 102 32.47 -21.33 -15.55
C GLY A 102 32.00 -20.38 -16.66
N ALA A 103 30.71 -20.39 -17.01
CA ALA A 103 30.15 -19.58 -18.08
C ALA A 103 29.91 -18.10 -17.71
N MET A 104 30.25 -17.67 -16.50
CA MET A 104 29.92 -16.34 -15.99
C MET A 104 31.12 -15.66 -15.36
N ALA A 105 31.32 -14.37 -15.68
CA ALA A 105 32.40 -13.57 -15.15
C ALA A 105 31.96 -12.11 -14.92
N LEU A 106 32.55 -11.44 -13.94
CA LEU A 106 32.41 -10.00 -13.79
C LEU A 106 33.52 -9.31 -14.60
N PRO A 107 33.19 -8.47 -15.59
CA PRO A 107 34.20 -7.71 -16.33
C PRO A 107 35.09 -6.90 -15.37
N GLY A 108 36.40 -7.06 -15.52
CA GLY A 108 37.39 -6.34 -14.71
C GLY A 108 37.53 -6.82 -13.25
N PHE A 109 36.85 -7.90 -12.83
CA PHE A 109 36.99 -8.47 -11.50
C PHE A 109 37.05 -9.99 -11.53
N GLU A 110 38.22 -10.53 -11.17
CA GLU A 110 38.44 -11.97 -10.96
C GLU A 110 38.95 -12.21 -9.54
N PRO A 111 38.31 -13.08 -8.74
CA PRO A 111 38.82 -13.44 -7.42
C PRO A 111 40.23 -14.02 -7.50
N ALA A 112 41.19 -13.34 -6.88
CA ALA A 112 42.56 -13.82 -6.84
C ALA A 112 42.69 -14.96 -5.83
N LEU A 113 42.92 -16.19 -6.34
CA LEU A 113 43.19 -17.34 -5.49
C LEU A 113 44.66 -17.32 -5.00
N PRO A 114 44.93 -17.75 -3.76
CA PRO A 114 46.29 -17.85 -3.26
C PRO A 114 47.10 -18.87 -4.10
N PRO A 115 48.33 -18.52 -4.51
CA PRO A 115 49.15 -19.40 -5.37
C PRO A 115 49.65 -20.66 -4.65
N ASP A 116 49.81 -20.60 -3.33
CA ASP A 116 50.19 -21.73 -2.48
C ASP A 116 49.27 -21.80 -1.25
N PRO A 117 48.13 -22.49 -1.35
CA PRO A 117 47.22 -22.68 -0.22
C PRO A 117 47.69 -23.79 0.74
N ALA A 118 48.75 -24.55 0.41
CA ALA A 118 49.09 -25.77 1.13
C ALA A 118 49.38 -25.53 2.62
N GLY A 119 48.63 -26.22 3.50
CA GLY A 119 48.76 -26.11 4.94
C GLY A 119 48.29 -24.78 5.54
N ARG A 120 47.65 -23.91 4.76
CA ARG A 120 47.15 -22.61 5.23
C ARG A 120 45.63 -22.63 5.41
N ASP A 121 45.15 -21.87 6.38
CA ASP A 121 43.74 -21.49 6.46
C ASP A 121 43.47 -20.40 5.43
N VAL A 122 42.43 -20.61 4.60
CA VAL A 122 42.02 -19.67 3.56
C VAL A 122 40.70 -19.03 3.96
N VAL A 123 40.66 -17.71 3.99
CA VAL A 123 39.46 -16.92 4.30
C VAL A 123 38.92 -16.33 3.02
N ILE A 124 37.68 -16.63 2.67
CA ILE A 124 36.96 -15.99 1.58
C ILE A 124 36.01 -14.95 2.18
N ALA A 125 36.20 -13.68 1.83
CA ALA A 125 35.41 -12.58 2.41
C ALA A 125 34.93 -11.62 1.32
N CYS A 126 33.72 -11.08 1.51
CA CYS A 126 33.18 -10.11 0.57
C CYS A 126 33.89 -8.74 0.67
N GLN A 127 33.85 -7.98 -0.42
CA GLN A 127 34.45 -6.64 -0.51
C GLN A 127 34.03 -5.70 0.62
N ARG A 128 32.77 -5.78 1.09
CA ARG A 128 32.28 -4.95 2.20
C ARG A 128 33.06 -5.21 3.49
N HIS A 129 33.39 -6.47 3.78
CA HIS A 129 34.18 -6.85 4.96
C HIS A 129 35.63 -6.40 4.82
N LEU A 130 36.26 -6.69 3.67
CA LEU A 130 37.67 -6.36 3.45
C LEU A 130 37.94 -4.85 3.30
N ARG A 131 36.93 -4.05 2.91
CA ARG A 131 37.03 -2.58 2.94
C ARG A 131 37.00 -1.99 4.34
N LEU A 132 36.39 -2.67 5.31
CA LEU A 132 36.15 -2.13 6.66
C LEU A 132 37.07 -2.76 7.71
N ALA A 133 37.66 -3.92 7.45
CA ALA A 133 38.58 -4.61 8.33
C ALA A 133 39.73 -5.24 7.53
N GLN A 134 40.97 -4.99 7.96
CA GLN A 134 42.16 -5.64 7.42
C GLN A 134 42.51 -6.88 8.23
N LEU A 135 42.79 -7.98 7.54
CA LEU A 135 43.30 -9.21 8.14
C LEU A 135 44.83 -9.21 8.14
N PRO A 136 45.48 -9.91 9.09
CA PRO A 136 46.93 -10.06 9.07
C PRO A 136 47.39 -10.84 7.84
N GLU A 137 48.55 -10.50 7.27
CA GLU A 137 49.13 -11.11 6.05
C GLU A 137 49.35 -12.64 6.15
N SER A 138 49.37 -13.17 7.38
CA SER A 138 49.45 -14.62 7.63
C SER A 138 48.23 -15.38 7.12
N VAL A 139 47.07 -14.73 7.03
CA VAL A 139 45.80 -15.33 6.58
C VAL A 139 45.69 -15.19 5.06
N ALA A 140 45.64 -16.31 4.35
CA ALA A 140 45.41 -16.27 2.90
C ALA A 140 43.97 -15.83 2.64
N THR A 141 43.78 -14.66 2.03
CA THR A 141 42.46 -14.07 1.83
C THR A 141 42.08 -14.09 0.35
N VAL A 142 40.86 -14.52 0.05
CA VAL A 142 40.24 -14.42 -1.29
C VAL A 142 39.13 -13.38 -1.21
N GLU A 143 39.26 -12.31 -1.98
CA GLU A 143 38.24 -11.28 -2.11
C GLU A 143 37.18 -11.69 -3.14
N VAL A 144 35.91 -11.56 -2.77
CA VAL A 144 34.75 -11.70 -3.67
C VAL A 144 33.87 -10.46 -3.56
N THR A 145 33.04 -10.16 -4.58
CA THR A 145 32.07 -9.05 -4.47
C THR A 145 31.01 -9.33 -3.39
N CYS A 146 30.50 -10.55 -3.37
CA CYS A 146 29.53 -11.07 -2.41
C CYS A 146 29.92 -12.48 -1.96
N ALA A 147 29.59 -12.87 -0.73
CA ALA A 147 29.73 -14.26 -0.30
C ALA A 147 28.97 -15.23 -1.23
N GLY A 148 27.79 -14.83 -1.75
CA GLY A 148 27.02 -15.65 -2.70
C GLY A 148 27.71 -15.92 -4.05
N MET A 149 28.77 -15.17 -4.39
CA MET A 149 29.63 -15.42 -5.55
C MET A 149 30.49 -16.68 -5.37
N VAL A 150 30.69 -17.13 -4.14
CA VAL A 150 31.53 -18.29 -3.85
C VAL A 150 30.85 -19.55 -4.39
N ASN A 151 31.55 -20.23 -5.31
CA ASN A 151 31.15 -21.53 -5.83
C ASN A 151 31.78 -22.64 -4.96
N PRO A 152 31.02 -23.66 -4.51
CA PRO A 152 31.57 -24.81 -3.79
C PRO A 152 32.68 -25.57 -4.52
N LEU A 153 32.73 -25.51 -5.85
CA LEU A 153 33.84 -26.07 -6.63
C LEU A 153 35.15 -25.32 -6.38
N THR A 154 35.11 -24.00 -6.20
CA THR A 154 36.28 -23.18 -5.85
C THR A 154 36.80 -23.52 -4.45
N ILE A 155 35.90 -23.75 -3.49
CA ILE A 155 36.28 -24.23 -2.16
C ILE A 155 36.94 -25.62 -2.26
N GLY A 156 36.32 -26.52 -3.03
CA GLY A 156 36.84 -27.85 -3.26
C GLY A 156 38.21 -27.87 -3.95
N SER A 157 38.48 -26.93 -4.86
CA SER A 157 39.78 -26.82 -5.55
C SER A 157 40.88 -26.31 -4.61
N LEU A 158 40.56 -25.35 -3.73
CA LEU A 158 41.48 -24.87 -2.67
C LEU A 158 41.86 -26.00 -1.71
N LEU A 159 40.88 -26.77 -1.23
CA LEU A 159 41.11 -27.92 -0.35
C LEU A 159 41.89 -29.03 -1.08
N SER A 160 41.59 -29.29 -2.35
CA SER A 160 42.34 -30.25 -3.17
C SER A 160 43.79 -29.82 -3.41
N ALA A 161 44.05 -28.51 -3.45
CA ALA A 161 45.38 -27.93 -3.55
C ALA A 161 46.14 -27.92 -2.21
N GLY A 162 45.53 -28.42 -1.12
CA GLY A 162 46.17 -28.63 0.17
C GLY A 162 45.85 -27.59 1.25
N ALA A 163 44.85 -26.71 1.04
CA ALA A 163 44.37 -25.82 2.11
C ALA A 163 44.01 -26.63 3.36
N ALA A 164 44.40 -26.15 4.54
CA ALA A 164 44.10 -26.81 5.81
C ALA A 164 42.61 -26.70 6.15
N SER A 165 42.05 -25.51 5.93
CA SER A 165 40.63 -25.21 6.05
C SER A 165 40.24 -24.05 5.13
N VAL A 166 38.95 -23.93 4.83
CA VAL A 166 38.39 -22.77 4.13
C VAL A 166 37.25 -22.20 4.95
N GLU A 167 37.38 -20.95 5.37
CA GLU A 167 36.34 -20.19 6.05
C GLU A 167 35.71 -19.20 5.08
N VAL A 168 34.38 -19.14 5.03
CA VAL A 168 33.67 -18.08 4.32
C VAL A 168 33.05 -17.10 5.30
N VAL A 169 33.42 -15.82 5.20
CA VAL A 169 32.87 -14.75 6.04
C VAL A 169 32.02 -13.81 5.21
N GLY A 170 30.77 -13.62 5.61
CA GLY A 170 29.82 -12.74 4.95
C GLY A 170 29.02 -11.87 5.91
N CYS A 171 28.11 -11.08 5.33
CA CYS A 171 27.17 -10.26 6.09
C CYS A 171 26.19 -11.13 6.91
N PRO A 172 25.71 -10.63 8.06
CA PRO A 172 24.67 -11.33 8.80
C PRO A 172 23.36 -11.33 7.99
N PRO A 173 22.47 -12.31 8.20
CA PRO A 173 21.12 -12.30 7.66
C PRO A 173 20.42 -10.98 7.96
N ALA A 174 19.58 -10.52 7.03
CA ALA A 174 18.94 -9.21 7.03
C ALA A 174 19.84 -7.95 6.92
N ASP A 175 21.18 -8.05 6.91
CA ASP A 175 22.12 -6.96 6.55
C ASP A 175 23.03 -7.35 5.37
N CYS A 176 22.58 -8.31 4.56
CA CYS A 176 23.24 -8.66 3.31
C CYS A 176 23.13 -7.51 2.31
N ALA A 177 24.28 -7.04 1.79
CA ALA A 177 24.32 -5.93 0.83
C ALA A 177 23.56 -6.23 -0.48
N TYR A 178 23.42 -7.52 -0.83
CA TYR A 178 22.76 -7.98 -2.05
C TYR A 178 21.54 -8.88 -1.76
N GLY A 179 20.92 -8.72 -0.58
CA GLY A 179 19.70 -9.44 -0.20
C GLY A 179 19.95 -10.87 0.27
N LEU A 180 20.27 -11.79 -0.64
CA LEU A 180 20.19 -13.25 -0.39
C LEU A 180 21.53 -13.99 -0.50
N GLY A 181 22.64 -13.30 -0.78
CA GLY A 181 23.90 -13.97 -1.10
C GLY A 181 24.47 -14.86 0.01
N ASN A 182 24.26 -14.50 1.28
CA ASN A 182 24.66 -15.31 2.43
C ASN A 182 23.79 -16.56 2.60
N GLU A 183 22.47 -16.42 2.53
CA GLU A 183 21.52 -17.53 2.64
C GLU A 183 21.72 -18.57 1.53
N ILE A 184 21.81 -18.11 0.28
CA ILE A 184 22.07 -18.97 -0.89
C ILE A 184 23.36 -19.76 -0.71
N LEU A 185 24.45 -19.11 -0.25
CA LEU A 185 25.71 -19.82 -0.03
C LEU A 185 25.60 -20.82 1.12
N ALA A 186 24.98 -20.44 2.23
CA ALA A 186 24.84 -21.33 3.38
C ALA A 186 24.09 -22.61 3.01
N GLU A 187 23.03 -22.53 2.23
CA GLU A 187 22.30 -23.70 1.72
C GLU A 187 23.17 -24.56 0.79
N ARG A 188 24.03 -23.95 -0.04
CA ARG A 188 25.00 -24.69 -0.88
C ARG A 188 26.05 -25.42 -0.03
N LEU A 189 26.56 -24.76 1.01
CA LEU A 189 27.52 -25.33 1.95
C LEU A 189 26.90 -26.45 2.80
N ALA A 190 25.62 -26.33 3.15
CA ALA A 190 24.84 -27.38 3.81
C ALA A 190 24.46 -28.53 2.85
N GLY A 191 24.63 -28.36 1.55
CA GLY A 191 24.23 -29.34 0.52
C GLY A 191 22.73 -29.40 0.26
N GLU A 192 21.99 -28.37 0.68
CA GLU A 192 20.54 -28.20 0.51
C GLU A 192 20.21 -27.55 -0.84
N ARG A 193 21.11 -26.69 -1.36
CA ARG A 193 20.98 -26.00 -2.65
C ARG A 193 22.10 -26.37 -3.62
N SER A 194 21.82 -26.36 -4.92
CA SER A 194 22.82 -26.53 -5.97
C SER A 194 23.58 -25.23 -6.26
N PRO A 195 24.85 -25.30 -6.70
CA PRO A 195 25.75 -26.45 -6.59
C PRO A 195 26.00 -26.83 -5.12
N ARG A 196 26.04 -28.13 -4.82
CA ARG A 196 26.18 -28.63 -3.45
C ARG A 196 27.64 -28.80 -3.07
N MET A 197 27.98 -28.47 -1.82
CA MET A 197 29.28 -28.81 -1.26
C MET A 197 29.48 -30.33 -1.20
N GLN A 198 30.69 -30.78 -1.56
CA GLN A 198 31.00 -32.22 -1.54
C GLN A 198 31.22 -32.67 -0.09
N ARG A 199 30.45 -33.68 0.36
CA ARG A 199 30.52 -34.23 1.73
C ARG A 199 31.91 -34.66 2.21
N LYS A 200 32.82 -34.98 1.29
CA LYS A 200 34.21 -35.35 1.63
C LYS A 200 34.99 -34.22 2.32
N TRP A 201 34.50 -32.99 2.20
CA TRP A 201 35.08 -31.78 2.78
C TRP A 201 34.33 -31.31 4.04
N ASP A 202 33.36 -32.08 4.54
CA ASP A 202 32.64 -31.77 5.77
C ASP A 202 33.64 -31.61 6.93
N GLY A 203 33.54 -30.52 7.67
CA GLY A 203 34.44 -30.17 8.78
C GLY A 203 35.74 -29.46 8.38
N ALA A 204 36.08 -29.39 7.09
CA ALA A 204 37.16 -28.55 6.56
C ALA A 204 36.68 -27.16 6.09
N VAL A 205 35.35 -26.96 6.06
CA VAL A 205 34.71 -25.71 5.65
C VAL A 205 33.88 -25.13 6.78
N THR A 206 34.11 -23.86 7.07
CA THR A 206 33.35 -23.08 8.06
C THR A 206 32.71 -21.86 7.41
N GLN A 207 31.66 -21.34 8.05
CA GLN A 207 30.96 -20.14 7.62
C GLN A 207 30.65 -19.25 8.83
N ASP A 208 30.85 -17.94 8.68
CA ASP A 208 30.54 -16.93 9.68
C ASP A 208 29.78 -15.75 9.05
N TRP A 209 28.64 -15.41 9.64
CA TRP A 209 27.75 -14.36 9.17
C TRP A 209 27.72 -13.22 10.19
N VAL A 210 28.68 -12.31 10.08
CA VAL A 210 28.94 -11.26 11.07
C VAL A 210 28.96 -9.86 10.43
N PRO A 211 28.67 -8.79 11.21
CA PRO A 211 28.87 -7.43 10.75
C PRO A 211 30.33 -7.20 10.26
N PRO A 212 30.58 -6.33 9.28
CA PRO A 212 31.92 -6.08 8.77
C PRO A 212 32.96 -5.68 9.83
N THR A 213 32.50 -5.05 10.92
CA THR A 213 33.35 -4.66 12.07
C THR A 213 33.89 -5.85 12.87
N GLU A 214 33.34 -7.05 12.67
CA GLU A 214 33.68 -8.25 13.44
C GLU A 214 34.45 -9.29 12.61
N LEU A 215 34.85 -8.97 11.38
CA LEU A 215 35.63 -9.86 10.50
C LEU A 215 36.83 -10.49 11.20
N ALA A 216 37.64 -9.67 11.89
CA ALA A 216 38.83 -10.16 12.58
C ALA A 216 38.50 -11.09 13.75
N SER A 217 37.29 -10.99 14.33
CA SER A 217 36.83 -11.89 15.38
C SER A 217 36.35 -13.22 14.81
N ALA A 218 35.59 -13.21 13.71
CA ALA A 218 35.17 -14.42 13.00
C ALA A 218 36.38 -15.27 12.62
N VAL A 219 37.39 -14.67 11.97
CA VAL A 219 38.62 -15.37 11.55
C VAL A 219 39.42 -15.97 12.72
N ARG A 220 39.31 -15.43 13.95
CA ARG A 220 39.96 -16.00 15.14
C ARG A 220 39.21 -17.21 15.71
N THR A 221 37.90 -17.28 15.50
CA THR A 221 37.03 -18.34 16.01
C THR A 221 36.09 -18.81 14.89
N PRO A 222 36.61 -19.53 13.88
CA PRO A 222 35.82 -19.90 12.71
C PRO A 222 34.64 -20.82 13.06
N GLY A 223 33.52 -20.63 12.38
CA GLY A 223 32.28 -21.36 12.53
C GLY A 223 31.43 -20.98 13.75
N ALA A 224 31.77 -19.90 14.45
CA ALA A 224 31.06 -19.48 15.66
C ALA A 224 29.69 -18.81 15.36
N HIS A 225 29.50 -18.26 14.16
CA HIS A 225 28.31 -17.46 13.80
C HIS A 225 27.62 -18.01 12.55
N ARG A 226 26.90 -19.13 12.69
CA ARG A 226 26.13 -19.71 11.57
C ARG A 226 24.80 -18.97 11.38
N ILE A 227 24.12 -19.17 10.24
CA ILE A 227 22.84 -18.49 9.95
C ILE A 227 21.78 -18.73 11.05
N ALA A 228 21.76 -19.92 11.66
CA ALA A 228 20.86 -20.19 12.78
C ALA A 228 21.21 -19.43 14.07
N ASP A 229 22.47 -19.00 14.21
CA ASP A 229 23.03 -18.35 15.39
C ASP A 229 23.14 -16.81 15.22
N SER A 230 22.87 -16.29 14.02
CA SER A 230 22.91 -14.86 13.73
C SER A 230 21.61 -14.18 14.20
N ASP A 231 21.53 -13.95 15.49
CA ASP A 231 20.57 -13.01 16.05
C ASP A 231 20.78 -11.64 15.39
N VAL A 232 19.70 -11.04 14.88
CA VAL A 232 19.67 -9.61 14.55
C VAL A 232 20.19 -8.87 15.76
N VAL A 233 21.44 -8.39 15.71
CA VAL A 233 22.12 -7.78 16.87
C VAL A 233 21.17 -6.76 17.49
N PRO A 234 20.68 -6.98 18.73
CA PRO A 234 19.84 -6.00 19.39
C PRO A 234 20.69 -4.74 19.53
N ARG A 235 20.30 -3.66 18.85
CA ARG A 235 21.00 -2.38 18.93
C ARG A 235 21.25 -2.05 20.39
N GLN A 236 22.52 -2.01 20.79
CA GLN A 236 22.91 -1.77 22.17
C GLN A 236 22.30 -0.44 22.67
N PRO A 237 21.33 -0.47 23.60
CA PRO A 237 20.47 0.68 23.91
C PRO A 237 21.22 1.84 24.60
N TRP A 238 22.39 1.56 25.19
CA TRP A 238 23.18 2.54 25.94
C TRP A 238 23.81 3.63 25.05
N ARG A 239 24.03 3.36 23.75
CA ARG A 239 24.49 4.40 22.80
C ARG A 239 23.40 5.41 22.45
N LEU A 240 22.13 5.01 22.55
CA LEU A 240 20.98 5.90 22.34
C LEU A 240 20.75 6.84 23.55
N ALA A 241 21.13 6.40 24.76
CA ALA A 241 20.91 7.15 26.00
C ALA A 241 21.62 8.52 26.01
N GLY A 242 22.83 8.60 25.45
CA GLY A 242 23.57 9.87 25.33
C GLY A 242 22.88 10.85 24.37
N THR A 243 22.40 10.36 23.23
CA THR A 243 21.66 11.17 22.25
C THR A 243 20.32 11.64 22.83
N ILE A 244 19.60 10.77 23.54
CA ILE A 244 18.35 11.09 24.23
C ILE A 244 18.59 12.17 25.30
N ALA A 245 19.67 12.09 26.07
CA ALA A 245 19.99 13.08 27.11
C ALA A 245 20.30 14.46 26.52
N VAL A 246 21.04 14.51 25.41
CA VAL A 246 21.34 15.78 24.71
C VAL A 246 20.06 16.40 24.15
N VAL A 247 19.21 15.61 23.49
CA VAL A 247 17.92 16.08 22.97
C VAL A 247 17.02 16.58 24.10
N ALA A 248 16.91 15.85 25.21
CA ALA A 248 16.11 16.24 26.37
C ALA A 248 16.63 17.55 27.00
N LEU A 249 17.95 17.73 27.10
CA LEU A 249 18.56 18.95 27.61
C LEU A 249 18.31 20.15 26.67
N SER A 250 18.43 19.95 25.37
CA SER A 250 18.14 20.98 24.35
C SER A 250 16.68 21.41 24.37
N ILE A 251 15.74 20.47 24.53
CA ILE A 251 14.31 20.75 24.69
C ILE A 251 14.07 21.54 25.97
N GLY A 252 14.65 21.13 27.10
CA GLY A 252 14.52 21.84 28.37
C GLY A 252 15.04 23.28 28.31
N LEU A 253 16.18 23.50 27.64
CA LEU A 253 16.76 24.83 27.46
C LEU A 253 15.90 25.72 26.54
N ALA A 254 15.34 25.15 25.47
CA ALA A 254 14.46 25.86 24.55
C ALA A 254 13.14 26.29 25.23
N VAL A 255 12.52 25.39 26.00
CA VAL A 255 11.30 25.68 26.79
C VAL A 255 11.53 26.85 27.76
N LEU A 256 12.68 26.88 28.42
CA LEU A 256 13.04 27.99 29.33
C LEU A 256 13.31 29.31 28.58
N ALA A 257 13.76 29.25 27.33
CA ALA A 257 14.16 30.42 26.55
C ALA A 257 13.00 31.11 25.81
N THR A 258 11.92 30.42 25.48
CA THR A 258 10.80 30.96 24.68
C THR A 258 9.53 31.15 25.48
N ASN A 259 9.57 32.08 26.44
CA ASN A 259 8.36 32.55 27.14
C ASN A 259 7.68 33.67 26.33
N ALA A 260 7.26 33.37 25.11
CA ALA A 260 6.60 34.34 24.20
C ALA A 260 5.09 34.08 24.17
N PRO A 261 4.24 35.03 24.58
CA PRO A 261 2.80 34.86 24.59
C PRO A 261 2.24 34.91 23.16
N PHE A 262 1.44 33.91 22.81
CA PHE A 262 0.66 33.85 21.58
C PHE A 262 -0.80 34.20 21.89
N ASP A 263 -1.35 35.17 21.17
CA ASP A 263 -2.75 35.63 21.30
C ASP A 263 -3.57 35.08 20.13
N GLN A 264 -4.45 34.12 20.39
CA GLN A 264 -5.40 33.64 19.39
C GLN A 264 -6.62 34.56 19.36
N GLY A 265 -6.59 35.52 18.45
CA GLY A 265 -7.74 36.35 18.14
C GLY A 265 -8.85 35.55 17.46
N ARG A 266 -9.86 35.10 18.23
CA ARG A 266 -11.33 35.25 17.99
C ARG A 266 -12.13 34.43 19.00
N GLN A 267 -13.16 35.04 19.60
CA GLN A 267 -14.04 34.48 20.63
C GLN A 267 -15.45 34.11 20.12
N ASP A 268 -15.66 34.07 18.80
CA ASP A 268 -17.00 33.90 18.22
C ASP A 268 -17.45 32.43 18.28
N SER A 269 -18.71 32.17 18.67
CA SER A 269 -19.36 30.85 18.58
C SER A 269 -19.99 30.66 17.19
N GLU A 270 -20.27 29.42 16.78
CA GLU A 270 -20.71 29.11 15.41
C GLU A 270 -21.97 28.20 15.39
N ILE A 271 -22.89 28.48 14.48
CA ILE A 271 -24.03 27.61 14.14
C ILE A 271 -23.91 27.21 12.65
N VAL A 272 -24.07 25.92 12.38
CA VAL A 272 -24.03 25.24 11.07
C VAL A 272 -25.31 24.38 11.01
N VAL A 273 -26.06 24.37 9.86
CA VAL A 273 -27.42 23.85 9.44
C VAL A 273 -27.68 22.46 8.72
N LEU A 274 -28.34 21.39 9.26
CA LEU A 274 -28.57 20.02 8.64
C LEU A 274 -29.99 19.90 8.20
N VAL A 275 -30.16 19.68 6.90
CA VAL A 275 -31.45 19.37 6.33
C VAL A 275 -31.24 18.25 5.33
N GLU A 276 -31.63 17.03 5.71
CA GLU A 276 -31.75 15.91 4.77
C GLU A 276 -33.08 16.07 4.04
N HIS A 277 -33.02 16.41 2.75
CA HIS A 277 -34.21 16.64 1.94
C HIS A 277 -34.38 15.49 0.95
N VAL A 278 -35.57 14.89 0.93
CA VAL A 278 -35.98 13.88 -0.05
C VAL A 278 -37.26 14.39 -0.72
N PRO A 279 -37.27 14.61 -2.04
CA PRO A 279 -38.48 15.02 -2.75
C PRO A 279 -39.62 14.00 -2.53
N GLY A 280 -40.77 14.47 -2.07
CA GLY A 280 -41.97 13.68 -1.80
C GLY A 280 -42.03 12.99 -0.43
N ALA A 281 -41.01 13.12 0.43
CA ALA A 281 -41.02 12.53 1.77
C ALA A 281 -42.02 13.24 2.71
N GLN A 282 -42.48 12.54 3.75
CA GLN A 282 -43.29 13.16 4.81
C GLN A 282 -42.40 13.54 5.99
N ILE A 283 -42.48 14.79 6.44
CA ILE A 283 -41.84 15.24 7.68
C ILE A 283 -42.65 14.73 8.87
N ALA A 284 -41.97 14.10 9.83
CA ALA A 284 -42.60 13.63 11.06
C ALA A 284 -43.34 14.79 11.78
N GLY A 285 -44.66 14.66 11.93
CA GLY A 285 -45.51 15.66 12.58
C GLY A 285 -46.22 16.64 11.62
N GLN A 286 -46.06 16.50 10.31
CA GLN A 286 -46.81 17.27 9.31
C GLN A 286 -47.58 16.36 8.35
N SER A 287 -48.68 16.88 7.78
CA SER A 287 -49.54 16.16 6.84
C SER A 287 -49.28 16.61 5.40
N GLY A 288 -48.80 15.71 4.55
CA GLY A 288 -48.55 15.92 3.12
C GLY A 288 -47.10 15.65 2.71
N PRO A 289 -46.84 15.30 1.44
CA PRO A 289 -45.46 15.16 0.93
C PRO A 289 -44.77 16.53 0.83
N THR A 290 -43.45 16.57 1.05
CA THR A 290 -42.61 17.76 0.80
C THR A 290 -42.23 17.87 -0.66
N GLY A 291 -42.58 18.98 -1.31
CA GLY A 291 -42.04 19.37 -2.62
C GLY A 291 -42.47 18.56 -3.85
N ILE A 292 -41.99 19.03 -4.99
CA ILE A 292 -42.08 18.40 -6.32
C ILE A 292 -40.63 18.08 -6.74
N ALA A 293 -40.37 16.88 -7.27
CA ALA A 293 -39.06 16.52 -7.78
C ALA A 293 -38.58 17.54 -8.83
N GLY A 294 -37.39 18.15 -8.61
CA GLY A 294 -36.81 19.16 -9.49
C GLY A 294 -37.18 20.62 -9.18
N ALA A 295 -37.86 20.91 -8.06
CA ALA A 295 -38.09 22.28 -7.61
C ALA A 295 -36.83 22.92 -6.98
N ASP A 296 -36.72 24.25 -7.05
CA ASP A 296 -35.66 24.99 -6.37
C ASP A 296 -35.85 24.85 -4.85
N VAL A 297 -34.80 24.39 -4.17
CA VAL A 297 -34.77 24.19 -2.72
C VAL A 297 -33.95 25.30 -2.07
N GLU A 298 -34.57 26.03 -1.15
CA GLU A 298 -33.91 27.06 -0.33
C GLU A 298 -34.00 26.70 1.16
N VAL A 299 -32.86 26.72 1.85
CA VAL A 299 -32.79 26.57 3.31
C VAL A 299 -32.36 27.90 3.92
N ALA A 300 -33.08 28.37 4.94
CA ALA A 300 -32.75 29.55 5.71
C ALA A 300 -32.65 29.24 7.21
N VAL A 301 -31.67 29.85 7.88
CA VAL A 301 -31.46 29.75 9.33
C VAL A 301 -31.73 31.10 9.94
N VAL A 302 -32.69 31.15 10.86
CA VAL A 302 -33.06 32.38 11.58
C VAL A 302 -32.54 32.29 13.01
N VAL A 303 -31.63 33.20 13.38
CA VAL A 303 -31.07 33.30 14.73
C VAL A 303 -31.50 34.62 15.35
N ASP A 304 -32.19 34.57 16.49
CA ASP A 304 -32.70 35.75 17.22
C ASP A 304 -33.53 36.73 16.32
N GLY A 305 -34.14 36.21 15.25
CA GLY A 305 -34.95 36.97 14.29
C GLY A 305 -34.20 37.48 13.05
N GLU A 306 -32.89 37.26 12.95
CA GLU A 306 -32.09 37.57 11.76
C GLU A 306 -31.95 36.32 10.88
N ALA A 307 -32.32 36.44 9.59
CA ALA A 307 -32.31 35.33 8.64
C ALA A 307 -31.01 35.27 7.83
N PHE A 308 -30.40 34.09 7.80
CA PHE A 308 -29.21 33.74 7.04
C PHE A 308 -29.60 32.68 6.00
N VAL A 309 -29.52 33.02 4.71
CA VAL A 309 -29.84 32.09 3.61
C VAL A 309 -28.66 31.13 3.42
N VAL A 310 -28.94 29.82 3.43
CA VAL A 310 -27.93 28.75 3.51
C VAL A 310 -27.56 28.16 2.16
N ALA A 311 -28.54 27.97 1.26
CA ALA A 311 -28.29 27.40 -0.07
C ALA A 311 -29.50 27.55 -0.98
N ALA A 312 -29.25 27.68 -2.29
CA ALA A 312 -30.25 27.57 -3.35
C ALA A 312 -29.74 26.54 -4.38
N SER A 313 -30.58 25.56 -4.71
CA SER A 313 -30.35 24.59 -5.79
C SER A 313 -31.15 25.04 -7.01
N ASP A 314 -30.49 25.32 -8.14
CA ASP A 314 -31.18 25.51 -9.42
C ASP A 314 -31.57 24.11 -9.92
N GLY A 315 -32.86 23.86 -10.19
CA GLY A 315 -33.41 22.55 -10.58
C GLY A 315 -32.92 21.95 -11.92
N GLY A 316 -31.67 22.18 -12.33
CA GLY A 316 -31.06 21.70 -13.55
C GLY A 316 -30.20 20.45 -13.36
N ASP A 317 -30.73 19.32 -13.85
CA ASP A 317 -30.05 18.12 -14.33
C ASP A 317 -28.76 17.65 -13.60
N ALA A 318 -28.92 16.49 -12.94
CA ALA A 318 -27.92 15.54 -12.45
C ALA A 318 -27.72 15.50 -10.91
N ALA A 319 -28.13 14.37 -10.34
CA ALA A 319 -27.56 13.71 -9.16
C ALA A 319 -26.95 14.60 -8.06
N GLY A 320 -27.66 14.76 -6.94
CA GLY A 320 -27.05 14.97 -5.62
C GLY A 320 -26.25 16.26 -5.47
N GLY A 321 -26.87 17.40 -5.76
CA GLY A 321 -26.26 18.71 -5.55
C GLY A 321 -26.14 19.04 -4.06
N VAL A 322 -24.91 19.30 -3.60
CA VAL A 322 -24.65 19.72 -2.21
C VAL A 322 -25.33 21.08 -1.95
N VAL A 323 -26.38 21.05 -1.13
CA VAL A 323 -26.94 22.22 -0.46
C VAL A 323 -25.84 22.73 0.49
N GLY A 324 -25.25 23.89 0.16
CA GLY A 324 -24.00 24.38 0.74
C GLY A 324 -23.94 24.51 2.28
N ILE A 325 -22.73 24.74 2.80
CA ILE A 325 -22.46 24.95 4.22
C ILE A 325 -22.50 26.46 4.50
N VAL A 326 -23.31 26.89 5.48
CA VAL A 326 -23.25 28.26 6.02
C VAL A 326 -22.85 28.28 7.48
N THR A 327 -21.88 29.13 7.75
CA THR A 327 -21.35 29.47 9.05
C THR A 327 -21.97 30.79 9.49
N VAL A 328 -22.82 30.75 10.53
CA VAL A 328 -23.34 31.98 11.14
C VAL A 328 -22.52 32.27 12.41
N PRO A 329 -21.71 33.35 12.43
CA PRO A 329 -21.01 33.76 13.64
C PRO A 329 -22.01 34.33 14.64
N VAL A 330 -22.01 33.79 15.86
CA VAL A 330 -22.90 34.22 16.94
C VAL A 330 -22.12 34.42 18.23
N GLU A 331 -22.51 35.39 19.03
CA GLU A 331 -21.96 35.55 20.38
C GLU A 331 -22.48 34.44 21.30
N SER A 332 -21.62 33.94 22.20
CA SER A 332 -21.99 32.93 23.22
C SER A 332 -23.18 33.39 24.07
N GLY A 333 -24.10 32.48 24.38
CA GLY A 333 -25.31 32.78 25.16
C GLY A 333 -26.52 31.95 24.73
N THR A 334 -27.69 32.30 25.26
CA THR A 334 -28.97 31.69 24.88
C THR A 334 -29.46 32.29 23.55
N ARG A 335 -29.68 31.44 22.55
CA ARG A 335 -30.09 31.83 21.19
C ARG A 335 -31.38 31.11 20.78
N ALA A 336 -32.32 31.85 20.18
CA ALA A 336 -33.46 31.26 19.52
C ALA A 336 -33.08 30.92 18.07
N VAL A 337 -33.14 29.63 17.71
CA VAL A 337 -32.77 29.13 16.38
C VAL A 337 -33.97 28.50 15.71
N ARG A 338 -34.27 28.99 14.52
CA ARG A 338 -35.31 28.45 13.63
C ARG A 338 -34.70 28.09 12.28
N VAL A 339 -35.16 26.99 11.70
CA VAL A 339 -34.72 26.51 10.38
C VAL A 339 -35.94 26.40 9.47
N GLU A 340 -35.87 27.06 8.33
CA GLU A 340 -36.95 27.21 7.36
C GLU A 340 -36.53 26.60 6.01
N LEU A 341 -37.41 25.82 5.39
CA LEU A 341 -37.22 25.19 4.08
C LEU A 341 -38.28 25.68 3.11
N SER A 342 -37.86 26.16 1.95
CA SER A 342 -38.74 26.58 0.85
C SER A 342 -38.52 25.72 -0.38
N GLU A 343 -39.59 25.18 -0.93
CA GLU A 343 -39.58 24.27 -2.08
C GLU A 343 -40.56 24.78 -3.16
N GLY A 344 -40.23 25.92 -3.79
CA GLY A 344 -41.06 26.56 -4.82
C GLY A 344 -42.45 27.06 -4.39
N SER A 345 -42.80 26.98 -3.10
CA SER A 345 -44.10 27.41 -2.56
C SER A 345 -44.05 28.84 -1.98
N ALA A 346 -45.20 29.50 -1.83
CA ALA A 346 -45.28 30.88 -1.34
C ALA A 346 -45.03 31.06 0.17
N SER A 347 -44.81 29.98 0.93
CA SER A 347 -44.58 30.06 2.38
C SER A 347 -43.59 28.97 2.84
N PRO A 348 -42.54 29.32 3.58
CA PRO A 348 -41.53 28.36 4.03
C PRO A 348 -42.08 27.43 5.12
N THR A 349 -41.62 26.18 5.11
CA THR A 349 -41.91 25.17 6.13
C THR A 349 -40.89 25.26 7.25
N VAL A 350 -41.36 25.39 8.50
CA VAL A 350 -40.48 25.40 9.68
C VAL A 350 -40.12 23.96 10.06
N ILE A 351 -38.84 23.61 9.95
CA ILE A 351 -38.31 22.27 10.28
C ILE A 351 -37.88 22.20 11.75
N VAL A 352 -37.23 23.26 12.24
CA VAL A 352 -36.72 23.34 13.62
C VAL A 352 -37.14 24.68 14.22
N ASP A 353 -37.63 24.65 15.46
CA ASP A 353 -37.87 25.84 16.29
C ASP A 353 -37.50 25.50 17.75
N ARG A 354 -36.33 25.98 18.19
CA ARG A 354 -35.74 25.66 19.50
C ARG A 354 -34.93 26.83 20.07
N ILE A 355 -34.85 26.86 21.40
CA ILE A 355 -33.93 27.72 22.15
C ILE A 355 -32.74 26.86 22.57
N ILE A 356 -31.53 27.29 22.25
CA ILE A 356 -30.28 26.60 22.56
C ILE A 356 -29.37 27.49 23.41
N GLU A 357 -28.52 26.88 24.23
CA GLU A 357 -27.49 27.57 25.02
C GLU A 357 -26.12 27.23 24.42
N LEU A 358 -25.37 28.23 23.97
CA LEU A 358 -24.06 28.05 23.30
C LEU A 358 -22.94 28.60 24.18
N GLY A 359 -22.01 27.73 24.59
CA GLY A 359 -20.78 28.08 25.27
C GLY A 359 -19.72 28.69 24.34
N PRO A 360 -18.65 29.30 24.90
CA PRO A 360 -17.53 29.83 24.12
C PRO A 360 -16.85 28.72 23.31
N GLY A 361 -16.81 28.85 21.99
CA GLY A 361 -16.22 27.87 21.07
C GLY A 361 -17.06 26.60 20.81
N GLU A 362 -18.27 26.51 21.37
CA GLU A 362 -19.22 25.47 20.99
C GLU A 362 -19.80 25.73 19.60
N ARG A 363 -19.96 24.65 18.85
CA ARG A 363 -20.51 24.67 17.49
C ARG A 363 -21.79 23.86 17.48
N LEU A 364 -22.89 24.47 17.06
CA LEU A 364 -24.05 23.71 16.62
C LEU A 364 -23.77 23.30 15.19
N VAL A 365 -23.62 22.00 14.90
CA VAL A 365 -23.45 21.53 13.53
C VAL A 365 -24.66 20.78 13.07
N VAL A 366 -25.17 21.20 11.93
CA VAL A 366 -26.20 20.55 11.20
C VAL A 366 -25.70 20.73 9.70
N GLU A 367 -25.78 19.74 8.79
CA GLU A 367 -25.32 19.66 7.37
C GLU A 367 -26.42 19.21 6.33
N ALA A 368 -26.53 19.71 5.11
CA ALA A 368 -27.62 19.26 4.21
C ALA A 368 -27.15 18.18 3.20
N ARG A 369 -27.91 17.10 3.04
CA ARG A 369 -27.60 16.02 2.09
C ARG A 369 -28.81 15.66 1.23
N ASP A 370 -28.57 15.53 -0.07
CA ASP A 370 -29.51 15.02 -1.06
C ASP A 370 -29.20 13.53 -1.30
N LEU A 371 -30.16 12.66 -1.03
CA LEU A 371 -30.00 11.21 -1.19
C LEU A 371 -30.42 10.79 -2.61
N PRO A 372 -29.75 9.81 -3.23
CA PRO A 372 -30.13 9.33 -4.56
C PRO A 372 -31.56 8.79 -4.56
N PRO A 373 -32.26 8.85 -5.73
CA PRO A 373 -33.61 8.34 -5.86
C PRO A 373 -33.69 6.82 -5.53
N PRO A 374 -34.88 6.33 -5.11
CA PRO A 374 -35.09 4.93 -4.77
C PRO A 374 -34.82 3.98 -5.95
N ALA A 375 -34.65 2.68 -5.65
CA ALA A 375 -34.49 1.65 -6.68
C ALA A 375 -35.66 1.68 -7.69
N SER A 376 -35.36 1.48 -8.98
CA SER A 376 -36.35 1.54 -10.06
C SER A 376 -36.07 0.53 -11.17
N ALA A 377 -37.11 0.07 -11.86
CA ALA A 377 -36.99 -0.88 -12.96
C ALA A 377 -36.20 -0.30 -14.16
N GLU A 378 -36.30 1.01 -14.39
CA GLU A 378 -35.58 1.69 -15.47
C GLU A 378 -34.05 1.68 -15.24
N LEU A 379 -33.63 1.80 -13.98
CA LEU A 379 -32.21 1.64 -13.63
C LEU A 379 -31.76 0.19 -13.81
N GLY A 380 -32.59 -0.77 -13.39
CA GLY A 380 -32.31 -2.19 -13.58
C GLY A 380 -32.14 -2.59 -15.04
N GLU A 381 -33.01 -2.07 -15.92
CA GLU A 381 -32.93 -2.30 -17.37
C GLU A 381 -31.59 -1.82 -17.93
N ARG A 382 -31.16 -0.61 -17.53
CA ARG A 382 -29.87 -0.06 -17.97
C ARG A 382 -28.68 -0.90 -17.52
N LEU A 383 -28.70 -1.40 -16.29
CA LEU A 383 -27.65 -2.26 -15.74
C LEU A 383 -27.62 -3.62 -16.46
N PHE A 384 -28.80 -4.17 -16.77
CA PHE A 384 -28.93 -5.43 -17.50
C PHE A 384 -28.29 -5.36 -18.89
N PHE A 385 -28.54 -4.25 -19.61
CA PHE A 385 -28.03 -4.02 -20.97
C PHE A 385 -26.65 -3.37 -21.06
N GLU A 386 -25.96 -3.14 -19.93
CA GLU A 386 -24.64 -2.52 -19.95
C GLU A 386 -23.60 -3.47 -20.57
N SER A 387 -22.85 -3.01 -21.58
CA SER A 387 -21.88 -3.85 -22.31
C SER A 387 -20.42 -3.44 -22.09
N SER A 388 -20.14 -2.63 -21.07
CA SER A 388 -18.84 -1.97 -20.85
C SER A 388 -17.88 -2.84 -20.05
N LEU A 389 -16.76 -3.27 -20.66
CA LEU A 389 -15.59 -3.84 -19.98
C LEU A 389 -14.97 -2.80 -19.04
N GLY A 390 -15.35 -2.80 -17.77
CA GLY A 390 -14.58 -2.01 -16.80
C GLY A 390 -15.15 -1.85 -15.41
N ARG A 391 -16.48 -1.86 -15.19
CA ARG A 391 -17.04 -1.74 -13.83
C ARG A 391 -18.39 -2.41 -13.54
N ASN A 392 -19.14 -2.97 -14.49
CA ASN A 392 -20.45 -3.60 -14.19
C ASN A 392 -20.73 -4.84 -15.04
N VAL A 393 -21.60 -5.70 -14.51
CA VAL A 393 -21.80 -7.13 -14.78
C VAL A 393 -22.35 -7.51 -16.17
N GLY A 394 -23.02 -6.58 -16.86
CA GLY A 394 -23.54 -6.77 -18.21
C GLY A 394 -24.26 -8.09 -18.48
N CYS A 395 -25.40 -8.31 -17.81
CA CYS A 395 -26.15 -9.57 -17.86
C CYS A 395 -26.56 -9.98 -19.28
N VAL A 396 -26.83 -9.01 -20.17
CA VAL A 396 -27.21 -9.24 -21.57
C VAL A 396 -26.15 -9.99 -22.39
N ILE A 397 -24.89 -9.98 -21.94
CA ILE A 397 -23.80 -10.69 -22.63
C ILE A 397 -24.07 -12.19 -22.65
N CYS A 398 -24.68 -12.72 -21.58
CA CYS A 398 -24.97 -14.13 -21.44
C CYS A 398 -26.46 -14.46 -21.55
N HIS A 399 -27.35 -13.54 -21.15
CA HIS A 399 -28.79 -13.75 -21.09
C HIS A 399 -29.56 -12.94 -22.13
N SER A 400 -30.45 -13.59 -22.87
CA SER A 400 -31.42 -12.92 -23.72
C SER A 400 -32.73 -12.67 -22.96
N VAL A 401 -33.45 -11.59 -23.32
CA VAL A 401 -34.83 -11.35 -22.88
C VAL A 401 -35.87 -11.76 -23.93
N ARG A 402 -35.43 -12.43 -25.01
CA ARG A 402 -36.33 -12.93 -26.05
C ARG A 402 -36.71 -14.38 -25.78
N PRO A 403 -38.00 -14.76 -25.89
CA PRO A 403 -38.43 -16.14 -25.68
C PRO A 403 -37.67 -17.14 -26.57
N GLY A 404 -37.11 -18.19 -25.97
CA GLY A 404 -36.42 -19.28 -26.67
C GLY A 404 -35.04 -18.95 -27.25
N ASP A 405 -34.49 -17.77 -26.95
CA ASP A 405 -33.15 -17.34 -27.36
C ASP A 405 -32.11 -17.74 -26.30
N ASP A 406 -31.97 -19.06 -26.09
CA ASP A 406 -31.03 -19.64 -25.14
C ASP A 406 -29.60 -19.64 -25.70
N GLY A 407 -28.63 -19.24 -24.89
CA GLY A 407 -27.24 -19.10 -25.30
C GLY A 407 -26.25 -19.50 -24.21
N VAL A 408 -25.34 -18.60 -23.86
CA VAL A 408 -24.40 -18.79 -22.74
C VAL A 408 -25.16 -18.93 -21.42
N GLY A 409 -26.27 -18.20 -21.23
CA GLY A 409 -27.24 -18.42 -20.18
C GLY A 409 -28.62 -18.75 -20.77
N PRO A 410 -29.58 -19.18 -19.91
CA PRO A 410 -30.97 -19.32 -20.32
C PRO A 410 -31.59 -17.97 -20.67
N SER A 411 -32.57 -18.00 -21.57
CA SER A 411 -33.46 -16.86 -21.79
C SER A 411 -34.18 -16.49 -20.50
N LEU A 412 -34.24 -15.19 -20.21
CA LEU A 412 -34.94 -14.61 -19.07
C LEU A 412 -36.32 -14.05 -19.45
N ALA A 413 -36.80 -14.32 -20.66
CA ALA A 413 -38.19 -14.04 -21.00
C ALA A 413 -39.13 -14.82 -20.08
N GLY A 414 -40.09 -14.14 -19.44
CA GLY A 414 -41.01 -14.78 -18.49
C GLY A 414 -40.35 -15.19 -17.16
N ILE A 415 -39.17 -14.65 -16.82
CA ILE A 415 -38.46 -15.03 -15.59
C ILE A 415 -39.25 -14.69 -14.33
N ALA A 416 -40.04 -13.62 -14.33
CA ALA A 416 -40.88 -13.23 -13.19
C ALA A 416 -41.83 -14.37 -12.79
N THR A 417 -42.42 -15.04 -13.79
CA THR A 417 -43.34 -16.16 -13.59
C THR A 417 -42.58 -17.45 -13.24
N THR A 418 -41.56 -17.78 -14.02
CA THR A 418 -40.85 -19.06 -13.86
C THR A 418 -40.03 -19.13 -12.57
N ALA A 419 -39.42 -18.02 -12.12
CA ALA A 419 -38.64 -17.93 -10.88
C ALA A 419 -39.41 -18.44 -9.65
N SER A 420 -40.70 -18.06 -9.53
CA SER A 420 -41.57 -18.49 -8.43
C SER A 420 -41.82 -20.00 -8.36
N SER A 421 -41.53 -20.72 -9.43
CA SER A 421 -41.78 -22.17 -9.55
C SER A 421 -40.52 -23.04 -9.44
N ARG A 422 -39.32 -22.43 -9.47
CA ARG A 422 -38.04 -23.16 -9.51
C ARG A 422 -37.68 -23.78 -8.16
N VAL A 423 -37.86 -23.02 -7.09
CA VAL A 423 -37.58 -23.45 -5.71
C VAL A 423 -38.84 -23.21 -4.88
N PRO A 424 -39.52 -24.29 -4.40
CA PRO A 424 -40.84 -24.16 -3.75
C PRO A 424 -40.89 -23.26 -2.50
N GLU A 425 -39.75 -22.99 -1.89
CA GLU A 425 -39.61 -22.28 -0.62
C GLU A 425 -39.27 -20.78 -0.79
N LEU A 426 -38.95 -20.35 -2.02
CA LEU A 426 -38.54 -18.97 -2.32
C LEU A 426 -39.60 -18.24 -3.14
N THR A 427 -39.77 -16.95 -2.87
CA THR A 427 -40.50 -16.05 -3.78
C THR A 427 -39.67 -15.79 -5.05
N ALA A 428 -40.29 -15.28 -6.12
CA ALA A 428 -39.56 -14.90 -7.33
C ALA A 428 -38.42 -13.90 -7.03
N GLU A 429 -38.68 -12.90 -6.18
CA GLU A 429 -37.67 -11.92 -5.76
C GLU A 429 -36.50 -12.58 -5.01
N GLN A 430 -36.81 -13.50 -4.07
CA GLN A 430 -35.79 -14.20 -3.30
C GLN A 430 -34.95 -15.13 -4.18
N TYR A 431 -35.59 -15.87 -5.08
CA TYR A 431 -34.91 -16.72 -6.05
C TYR A 431 -33.98 -15.91 -6.96
N LEU A 432 -34.44 -14.76 -7.47
CA LEU A 432 -33.63 -13.89 -8.32
C LEU A 432 -32.43 -13.32 -7.56
N ARG A 433 -32.63 -12.88 -6.31
CA ARG A 433 -31.55 -12.38 -5.45
C ARG A 433 -30.51 -13.48 -5.18
N GLU A 434 -30.96 -14.68 -4.80
CA GLU A 434 -30.09 -15.84 -4.57
C GLU A 434 -29.36 -16.27 -5.85
N SER A 435 -30.03 -16.28 -7.00
CA SER A 435 -29.42 -16.65 -8.29
C SER A 435 -28.31 -15.69 -8.71
N ILE A 436 -28.40 -14.40 -8.32
CA ILE A 436 -27.36 -13.41 -8.61
C ILE A 436 -26.20 -13.52 -7.61
N LEU A 437 -26.49 -13.60 -6.31
CA LEU A 437 -25.43 -13.61 -5.29
C LEU A 437 -24.75 -14.99 -5.14
N GLU A 438 -25.50 -16.07 -5.33
CA GLU A 438 -25.06 -17.46 -5.14
C GLU A 438 -25.49 -18.33 -6.34
N PRO A 439 -24.89 -18.14 -7.54
CA PRO A 439 -25.33 -18.78 -8.78
C PRO A 439 -25.21 -20.32 -8.80
N THR A 440 -24.52 -20.92 -7.83
CA THR A 440 -24.40 -22.37 -7.67
C THR A 440 -25.45 -22.97 -6.73
N ALA A 441 -26.25 -22.16 -6.02
CA ALA A 441 -27.31 -22.63 -5.13
C ALA A 441 -28.41 -23.39 -5.88
N TYR A 442 -28.75 -22.93 -7.10
CA TYR A 442 -29.67 -23.61 -8.00
C TYR A 442 -29.20 -23.47 -9.45
N VAL A 443 -28.85 -24.60 -10.10
CA VAL A 443 -28.44 -24.62 -11.51
C VAL A 443 -29.59 -25.15 -12.37
N VAL A 444 -30.05 -24.34 -13.33
CA VAL A 444 -31.11 -24.71 -14.27
C VAL A 444 -30.67 -25.90 -15.12
N GLU A 445 -31.57 -26.87 -15.33
CA GLU A 445 -31.31 -28.04 -16.18
C GLU A 445 -30.80 -27.65 -17.57
N GLY A 446 -29.68 -28.25 -17.99
CA GLY A 446 -29.02 -27.95 -19.27
C GLY A 446 -27.81 -27.02 -19.16
N TYR A 447 -27.55 -26.42 -18.00
CA TYR A 447 -26.40 -25.54 -17.75
C TYR A 447 -25.40 -26.16 -16.76
N LEU A 448 -24.13 -25.78 -16.86
CA LEU A 448 -23.06 -26.29 -15.99
C LEU A 448 -22.90 -25.42 -14.74
N GLU A 449 -22.58 -26.05 -13.62
CA GLU A 449 -22.17 -25.34 -12.40
C GLU A 449 -20.93 -24.47 -12.68
N GLY A 450 -20.96 -23.22 -12.22
CA GLY A 450 -19.88 -22.24 -12.46
C GLY A 450 -19.91 -21.55 -13.83
N GLN A 451 -20.90 -21.82 -14.68
CA GLN A 451 -21.09 -21.13 -15.97
C GLN A 451 -21.55 -19.68 -15.80
N MET A 452 -22.38 -19.41 -14.78
CA MET A 452 -22.68 -18.05 -14.33
C MET A 452 -21.60 -17.63 -13.32
N LEU A 453 -20.97 -16.47 -13.57
CA LEU A 453 -19.92 -15.93 -12.71
C LEU A 453 -20.52 -15.53 -11.36
N GLY A 454 -19.76 -15.66 -10.27
CA GLY A 454 -20.13 -15.16 -8.94
C GLY A 454 -19.37 -13.89 -8.54
N GLY A 455 -19.49 -13.48 -7.29
CA GLY A 455 -18.80 -12.30 -6.73
C GLY A 455 -19.47 -10.97 -7.05
N TYR A 456 -20.75 -11.00 -7.41
CA TYR A 456 -21.48 -9.78 -7.78
C TYR A 456 -21.74 -8.87 -6.58
N GLU A 457 -21.69 -9.38 -5.35
CA GLU A 457 -21.73 -8.58 -4.12
C GLU A 457 -20.59 -7.55 -4.00
N GLU A 458 -19.46 -7.79 -4.67
CA GLU A 458 -18.33 -6.84 -4.69
C GLU A 458 -18.48 -5.75 -5.75
N THR A 459 -19.40 -5.96 -6.72
CA THR A 459 -19.56 -5.09 -7.90
C THR A 459 -20.86 -4.31 -7.91
N LEU A 460 -21.94 -4.85 -7.34
CA LEU A 460 -23.26 -4.21 -7.30
C LEU A 460 -23.54 -3.65 -5.91
N THR A 461 -24.01 -2.41 -5.85
CA THR A 461 -24.61 -1.87 -4.61
C THR A 461 -25.99 -2.51 -4.36
N GLU A 462 -26.44 -2.54 -3.11
CA GLU A 462 -27.79 -3.03 -2.75
C GLU A 462 -28.89 -2.40 -3.62
N ARG A 463 -28.81 -1.08 -3.87
CA ARG A 463 -29.75 -0.36 -4.73
C ARG A 463 -29.73 -0.83 -6.18
N GLU A 464 -28.56 -1.15 -6.72
CA GLU A 464 -28.39 -1.64 -8.09
C GLU A 464 -28.90 -3.07 -8.22
N LEU A 465 -28.65 -3.92 -7.22
CA LEU A 465 -29.21 -5.26 -7.13
C LEU A 465 -30.75 -5.21 -7.04
N ASP A 466 -31.31 -4.37 -6.17
CA ASP A 466 -32.76 -4.18 -6.04
C ASP A 466 -33.39 -3.66 -7.34
N SER A 467 -32.70 -2.74 -8.03
CA SER A 467 -33.16 -2.22 -9.32
C SER A 467 -33.13 -3.29 -10.41
N LEU A 468 -32.08 -4.12 -10.47
CA LEU A 468 -31.97 -5.26 -11.38
C LEU A 468 -33.09 -6.28 -11.14
N ILE A 469 -33.35 -6.64 -9.89
CA ILE A 469 -34.43 -7.56 -9.54
C ILE A 469 -35.79 -6.94 -9.92
N ALA A 470 -36.00 -5.65 -9.63
CA ALA A 470 -37.23 -4.95 -10.03
C ALA A 470 -37.44 -5.00 -11.54
N TYR A 471 -36.39 -4.83 -12.34
CA TYR A 471 -36.46 -4.99 -13.80
C TYR A 471 -36.79 -6.42 -14.23
N LEU A 472 -36.12 -7.43 -13.68
CA LEU A 472 -36.37 -8.84 -14.02
C LEU A 472 -37.79 -9.28 -13.66
N LEU A 473 -38.37 -8.72 -12.59
CA LEU A 473 -39.76 -8.92 -12.22
C LEU A 473 -40.76 -8.29 -13.20
N THR A 474 -40.33 -7.38 -14.10
CA THR A 474 -41.19 -6.88 -15.19
C THR A 474 -41.26 -7.83 -16.39
N LEU A 475 -40.39 -8.84 -16.46
CA LEU A 475 -40.33 -9.80 -17.55
C LEU A 475 -41.30 -10.97 -17.31
N GLU A 476 -42.58 -10.71 -17.54
CA GLU A 476 -43.66 -11.70 -17.54
C GLU A 476 -43.78 -12.40 -18.92
N GLU A 477 -44.46 -13.55 -18.99
CA GLU A 477 -44.69 -14.31 -20.24
C GLU A 477 -45.54 -13.57 -21.29
#